data_AF-A0AA96GBY2-F1
#
_entry.id   AF-A0AA96GBY2-F1
#
_cell.length_a   1.000
_cell.length_b   1.000
_cell.length_c   1.000
_cell.angle_alpha   90.00
_cell.angle_beta   90.00
_cell.angle_gamma   90.00
#
_symmetry.space_group_name_H-M   'P 1'
#
loop_
_entity.id
_entity.type
_entity.pdbx_description
1 polymer ?
#
loop_
_entity_poly.entity_id
_entity_poly.type
_entity_poly.pdbx_seq_one_letter_code
_entity_poly.pdbx_strand_id
1 'polypeptide(L)'
;MRYWWVNQNQIYRQEINGEYLWSPKRSVGGRRNPFYEFMREVSPGDVLLSFCDTRITALGIAQSYCYEWPKPDEFGTTGLNWSAIGWKVDVRFQELSNRIRPKEHIQKLRPFLPEKYSPLQKDGNGLQNLYLAKVSPALAASLFG
;
A
#
# COMPACT_ATOMS: atom_id res chain seq x y z
N MET A 1 14.20 -6.52 6.61
CA MET A 1 13.52 -6.25 5.33
C MET A 1 12.18 -6.96 5.32
N ARG A 2 11.09 -6.20 5.23
CA ARG A 2 9.72 -6.69 5.08
C ARG A 2 9.17 -6.28 3.71
N TYR A 3 8.06 -6.89 3.35
CA TYR A 3 7.31 -6.59 2.14
C TYR A 3 5.93 -6.07 2.52
N TRP A 4 5.53 -5.01 1.83
CA TRP A 4 4.28 -4.32 2.05
C TRP A 4 3.49 -4.27 0.74
N TRP A 5 2.19 -4.43 0.84
CA TRP A 5 1.26 -4.22 -0.24
C TRP A 5 0.51 -2.91 0.00
N VAL A 6 0.56 -1.99 -0.97
CA VAL A 6 -0.07 -0.67 -0.87
C VAL A 6 -1.17 -0.53 -1.92
N ASN A 7 -2.41 -0.33 -1.51
CA ASN A 7 -3.51 -0.02 -2.40
C ASN A 7 -3.65 1.50 -2.57
N GLN A 8 -3.30 2.01 -3.75
CA GLN A 8 -3.16 3.46 -3.99
C GLN A 8 -4.17 4.02 -5.00
N ASN A 9 -5.27 3.31 -5.27
CA ASN A 9 -6.23 3.65 -6.35
C ASN A 9 -6.70 5.12 -6.40
N GLN A 10 -6.79 5.80 -5.25
CA GLN A 10 -7.29 7.19 -5.18
C GLN A 10 -6.20 8.27 -5.30
N ILE A 11 -4.97 7.95 -4.90
CA ILE A 11 -3.87 8.92 -4.74
C ILE A 11 -2.55 8.45 -5.37
N TYR A 12 -2.61 7.45 -6.26
CA TYR A 12 -1.45 6.83 -6.89
C TYR A 12 -0.51 7.85 -7.54
N ARG A 13 -1.04 8.76 -8.36
CA ARG A 13 -0.18 9.72 -9.09
C ARG A 13 0.57 10.65 -8.14
N GLN A 14 -0.10 11.10 -7.08
CA GLN A 14 0.48 11.96 -6.07
C GLN A 14 1.56 11.22 -5.28
N GLU A 15 1.25 10.03 -4.78
CA GLU A 15 2.18 9.23 -3.98
C GLU A 15 3.41 8.75 -4.75
N ILE A 16 3.24 8.35 -6.02
CA ILE A 16 4.36 7.92 -6.87
C ILE A 16 5.24 9.11 -7.27
N ASN A 17 4.65 10.22 -7.72
CA ASN A 17 5.43 11.39 -8.14
C ASN A 17 6.09 12.10 -6.95
N GLY A 18 5.42 12.09 -5.79
CA GLY A 18 5.93 12.68 -4.56
C GLY A 18 6.89 11.77 -3.79
N GLU A 19 7.07 10.52 -4.21
CA GLU A 19 7.93 9.54 -3.56
C GLU A 19 7.60 9.34 -2.07
N TYR A 20 6.31 9.15 -1.76
CA TYR A 20 5.87 8.92 -0.39
C TYR A 20 4.61 8.03 -0.30
N LEU A 21 4.39 7.48 0.88
CA LEU A 21 3.09 6.98 1.33
C LEU A 21 2.46 7.96 2.31
N TRP A 22 1.16 8.18 2.21
CA TRP A 22 0.41 8.94 3.19
C TRP A 22 -0.92 8.27 3.54
N SER A 23 -1.23 8.18 4.84
CA SER A 23 -2.54 7.76 5.31
C SER A 23 -3.02 8.62 6.47
N PRO A 24 -4.34 8.79 6.66
CA PRO A 24 -4.83 9.37 7.90
C PRO A 24 -4.53 8.43 9.08
N LYS A 25 -4.45 8.98 10.30
CA LYS A 25 -4.25 8.15 11.51
C LYS A 25 -5.48 7.33 11.90
N ARG A 26 -6.67 7.78 11.49
CA ARG A 26 -7.96 7.17 11.83
C ARG A 26 -8.86 7.18 10.59
N SER A 27 -9.81 6.25 10.53
CA SER A 27 -10.82 6.27 9.47
C SER A 27 -11.86 7.37 9.69
N VAL A 28 -12.71 7.56 8.68
CA VAL A 28 -13.89 8.44 8.76
C VAL A 28 -14.75 7.98 9.94
N GLY A 29 -15.07 8.90 10.86
CA GLY A 29 -15.77 8.59 12.12
C GLY A 29 -14.85 8.20 13.29
N GLY A 30 -13.53 8.37 13.17
CA GLY A 30 -12.58 8.25 14.28
C GLY A 30 -12.25 6.82 14.72
N ARG A 31 -12.67 5.80 13.97
CA ARG A 31 -12.36 4.40 14.26
C ARG A 31 -10.90 4.08 13.92
N ARG A 32 -10.31 3.15 14.68
CA ARG A 32 -8.99 2.60 14.37
C ARG A 32 -9.08 1.71 13.14
N ASN A 33 -8.17 1.90 12.20
CA ASN A 33 -7.99 1.03 11.04
C ASN A 33 -6.61 0.36 11.14
N PRO A 34 -6.53 -0.97 11.33
CA PRO A 34 -5.26 -1.69 11.39
C PRO A 34 -4.34 -1.41 10.19
N PHE A 35 -4.91 -1.19 9.01
CA PHE A 35 -4.12 -0.90 7.79
C PHE A 35 -3.41 0.46 7.82
N TYR A 36 -3.89 1.43 8.61
CA TYR A 36 -3.16 2.69 8.84
C TYR A 36 -2.11 2.55 9.94
N GLU A 37 -2.37 1.68 10.92
CA GLU A 37 -1.43 1.40 12.00
C GLU A 37 -0.16 0.72 11.49
N PHE A 38 -0.27 -0.10 10.43
CA PHE A 38 0.88 -0.71 9.78
C PHE A 38 1.87 0.28 9.17
N MET A 39 1.47 1.53 8.90
CA MET A 39 2.43 2.57 8.49
C MET A 39 3.54 2.70 9.53
N ARG A 40 3.19 2.66 10.82
CA ARG A 40 4.15 2.77 11.94
C ARG A 40 5.13 1.60 12.01
N GLU A 41 4.79 0.48 11.39
CA GLU A 41 5.68 -0.67 11.33
C GLU A 41 6.68 -0.56 10.18
N VAL A 42 6.48 0.30 9.17
CA VAL A 42 7.40 0.43 8.04
C VAL A 42 8.77 0.94 8.51
N SER A 43 9.83 0.31 8.02
CA SER A 43 11.21 0.72 8.29
C SER A 43 11.96 0.98 6.98
N PRO A 44 13.00 1.84 7.01
CA PRO A 44 13.91 2.02 5.87
C PRO A 44 14.43 0.67 5.34
N GLY A 45 14.45 0.53 4.02
CA GLY A 45 14.83 -0.69 3.32
C GLY A 45 13.71 -1.74 3.15
N ASP A 46 12.52 -1.52 3.71
CA ASP A 46 11.36 -2.36 3.40
C ASP A 46 10.88 -2.12 1.96
N VAL A 47 10.35 -3.17 1.32
CA VAL A 47 9.88 -3.16 -0.07
C VAL A 47 8.37 -2.96 -0.12
N LEU A 48 7.89 -2.11 -1.02
CA LEU A 48 6.49 -1.79 -1.19
C LEU A 48 6.02 -2.19 -2.59
N LEU A 49 4.95 -2.96 -2.65
CA LEU A 49 4.27 -3.38 -3.87
C LEU A 49 3.10 -2.42 -4.09
N SER A 50 3.25 -1.50 -5.03
CA SER A 50 2.22 -0.51 -5.36
C SER A 50 1.13 -1.15 -6.21
N PHE A 51 -0.07 -1.26 -5.65
CA PHE A 51 -1.26 -1.80 -6.30
C PHE A 51 -2.23 -0.69 -6.67
N CYS A 52 -2.45 -0.53 -7.98
CA CYS A 52 -3.37 0.43 -8.56
C CYS A 52 -4.05 -0.17 -9.79
N ASP A 53 -5.34 0.11 -10.00
CA ASP A 53 -6.12 -0.36 -11.15
C ASP A 53 -6.02 -1.88 -11.37
N THR A 54 -6.16 -2.63 -10.27
CA THR A 54 -6.06 -4.10 -10.22
C THR A 54 -4.70 -4.70 -10.57
N ARG A 55 -3.64 -3.88 -10.65
CA ARG A 55 -2.30 -4.28 -11.07
C ARG A 55 -1.25 -3.82 -10.07
N ILE A 56 -0.12 -4.53 -10.02
CA ILE A 56 1.11 -4.01 -9.43
C ILE A 56 1.81 -3.17 -10.49
N THR A 57 1.92 -1.87 -10.21
CA THR A 57 2.38 -0.88 -11.20
C THR A 57 3.75 -0.30 -10.85
N ALA A 58 4.17 -0.38 -9.59
CA ALA A 58 5.47 0.11 -9.13
C ALA A 58 6.01 -0.70 -7.95
N LEU A 59 7.32 -0.63 -7.76
CA LEU A 59 8.00 -1.08 -6.54
C LEU A 59 8.56 0.12 -5.80
N GLY A 60 8.36 0.16 -4.50
CA GLY A 60 8.92 1.18 -3.62
C GLY A 60 9.97 0.59 -2.68
N ILE A 61 10.97 1.39 -2.32
CA ILE A 61 11.85 1.11 -1.19
C ILE A 61 11.65 2.22 -0.17
N ALA A 62 11.22 1.86 1.05
CA ALA A 62 11.09 2.81 2.14
C ALA A 62 12.44 3.46 2.46
N GLN A 63 12.45 4.79 2.51
CA GLN A 63 13.63 5.60 2.85
C GLN A 63 13.58 6.08 4.31
N SER A 64 12.38 6.18 4.89
CA SER A 64 12.19 6.66 6.26
C SER A 64 11.39 5.67 7.12
N TYR A 65 11.43 5.89 8.43
CA TYR A 65 10.37 5.41 9.32
C TYR A 65 9.11 6.25 9.13
N CYS A 66 8.00 5.79 9.69
CA CYS A 66 6.76 6.55 9.74
C CYS A 66 6.86 7.77 10.66
N TYR A 67 6.42 8.93 10.18
CA TYR A 67 6.35 10.17 10.94
C TYR A 67 5.04 10.90 10.68
N GLU A 68 4.71 11.85 11.56
CA GLU A 68 3.49 12.64 11.43
C GLU A 68 3.67 13.74 10.38
N TRP A 69 2.70 13.89 9.48
CA TRP A 69 2.75 14.92 8.45
C TRP A 69 1.35 15.47 8.14
N PRO A 70 1.22 16.77 7.81
CA PRO A 70 -0.05 17.31 7.33
C PRO A 70 -0.54 16.58 6.08
N LYS A 71 -1.86 16.59 5.85
CA LYS A 71 -2.44 16.12 4.60
C LYS A 71 -1.87 16.94 3.44
N PRO A 72 -1.28 16.31 2.40
CA PRO A 72 -0.79 17.03 1.24
C PRO A 72 -1.90 17.85 0.56
N ASP A 73 -1.61 19.11 0.24
CA ASP A 73 -2.58 20.02 -0.40
C ASP A 73 -2.95 19.53 -1.82
N GLU A 74 -2.02 18.85 -2.49
CA GLU A 74 -2.20 18.21 -3.80
C GLU A 74 -3.27 17.11 -3.85
N PHE A 75 -3.76 16.66 -2.68
CA PHE A 75 -4.91 15.76 -2.63
C PHE A 75 -6.23 16.46 -2.95
N GLY A 76 -6.29 17.81 -2.91
CA GLY A 76 -7.47 18.57 -3.30
C GLY A 76 -8.75 18.11 -2.59
N THR A 77 -9.76 17.72 -3.37
CA THR A 77 -11.04 17.18 -2.88
C THR A 77 -11.00 15.69 -2.54
N THR A 78 -9.91 14.98 -2.86
CA THR A 78 -9.70 13.60 -2.43
C THR A 78 -9.42 13.57 -0.94
N GLY A 79 -10.21 12.80 -0.19
CA GLY A 79 -10.03 12.69 1.24
C GLY A 79 -10.47 13.91 2.05
N LEU A 80 -11.49 14.64 1.60
CA LEU A 80 -12.11 15.75 2.36
C LEU A 80 -12.49 15.36 3.81
N ASN A 81 -12.77 14.08 4.04
CA ASN A 81 -13.11 13.53 5.35
C ASN A 81 -11.89 13.02 6.15
N TRP A 82 -10.67 13.22 5.66
CA TRP A 82 -9.44 12.79 6.34
C TRP A 82 -8.94 13.86 7.32
N SER A 83 -8.32 13.40 8.40
CA SER A 83 -7.65 14.26 9.38
C SER A 83 -6.60 15.16 8.73
N ALA A 84 -6.46 16.38 9.26
CA ALA A 84 -5.42 17.32 8.83
C ALA A 84 -4.00 16.76 9.07
N ILE A 85 -3.82 15.88 10.06
CA ILE A 85 -2.55 15.21 10.36
C ILE A 85 -2.70 13.71 10.12
N GLY A 86 -1.77 13.15 9.35
CA GLY A 86 -1.67 11.75 8.99
C GLY A 86 -0.29 11.16 9.33
N TRP A 87 -0.10 9.93 8.86
CA TRP A 87 1.18 9.24 8.79
C TRP A 87 1.79 9.41 7.41
N LYS A 88 3.09 9.66 7.35
CA LYS A 88 3.87 9.69 6.12
C LYS A 88 5.09 8.80 6.22
N VAL A 89 5.45 8.16 5.12
CA VAL A 89 6.71 7.44 4.93
C VAL A 89 7.30 7.88 3.60
N ASP A 90 8.57 8.26 3.57
CA ASP A 90 9.27 8.57 2.33
C ASP A 90 9.65 7.26 1.63
N VAL A 91 9.35 7.16 0.33
CA VAL A 91 9.49 5.95 -0.46
C VAL A 91 10.02 6.29 -1.84
N ARG A 92 11.15 5.70 -2.20
CA ARG A 92 11.65 5.80 -3.56
C ARG A 92 10.93 4.78 -4.43
N PHE A 93 10.12 5.25 -5.38
CA PHE A 93 9.38 4.38 -6.29
C PHE A 93 10.10 4.16 -7.62
N GLN A 94 9.91 2.97 -8.17
CA GLN A 94 10.29 2.60 -9.52
C GLN A 94 9.09 1.98 -10.20
N GLU A 95 8.57 2.65 -11.23
CA GLU A 95 7.48 2.11 -12.04
C GLU A 95 7.93 0.87 -12.81
N LEU A 96 7.05 -0.12 -12.87
CA LEU A 96 7.27 -1.35 -13.61
C LEU A 96 6.77 -1.18 -15.04
N SER A 97 7.61 -1.55 -16.00
CA SER A 97 7.19 -1.67 -17.41
C SER A 97 6.15 -2.78 -17.59
N ASN A 98 6.34 -3.90 -16.89
CA ASN A 98 5.39 -5.01 -16.86
C ASN A 98 4.44 -4.87 -15.66
N ARG A 99 3.21 -4.42 -15.91
CA ARG A 99 2.17 -4.26 -14.88
C ARG A 99 1.51 -5.61 -14.58
N ILE A 100 1.91 -6.24 -13.50
CA ILE A 100 1.43 -7.58 -13.12
C ILE A 100 -0.01 -7.49 -12.63
N ARG A 101 -0.89 -8.37 -13.10
CA ARG A 101 -2.28 -8.46 -12.61
C ARG A 101 -2.44 -9.64 -11.65
N PRO A 102 -2.44 -9.43 -10.31
CA PRO A 102 -2.39 -10.52 -9.33
C PRO A 102 -3.52 -11.55 -9.48
N LYS A 103 -4.70 -11.10 -9.93
CA LYS A 103 -5.86 -11.98 -10.19
C LYS A 103 -5.57 -13.08 -11.21
N GLU A 104 -4.75 -12.81 -12.23
CA GLU A 104 -4.37 -13.79 -13.24
C GLU A 104 -3.42 -14.86 -12.68
N HIS A 105 -2.75 -14.55 -11.56
CA HIS A 105 -1.83 -15.45 -10.85
C HIS A 105 -2.44 -16.02 -9.57
N ILE A 106 -3.76 -15.86 -9.34
CA ILE A 106 -4.38 -16.21 -8.05
C ILE A 106 -4.17 -17.66 -7.65
N GLN A 107 -4.12 -18.60 -8.58
CA GLN A 107 -3.86 -20.01 -8.29
C GLN A 107 -2.50 -20.22 -7.61
N LYS A 108 -1.48 -19.46 -8.03
CA LYS A 108 -0.13 -19.49 -7.43
C LYS A 108 -0.08 -18.70 -6.13
N LEU A 109 -0.80 -17.57 -6.03
CA LEU A 109 -0.76 -16.67 -4.88
C LEU A 109 -1.55 -17.19 -3.68
N ARG A 110 -2.67 -17.90 -3.93
CA ARG A 110 -3.65 -18.30 -2.92
C ARG A 110 -3.06 -19.08 -1.73
N PRO A 111 -2.09 -20.01 -1.89
CA PRO A 111 -1.45 -20.69 -0.77
C PRO A 111 -0.64 -19.77 0.15
N PHE A 112 -0.22 -18.60 -0.34
CA PHE A 112 0.61 -17.65 0.40
C PHE A 112 -0.17 -16.45 0.94
N LEU A 113 -1.48 -16.36 0.67
CA LEU A 113 -2.33 -15.32 1.22
C LEU A 113 -2.51 -15.53 2.72
N PRO A 114 -2.27 -14.50 3.55
CA PRO A 114 -2.43 -14.64 5.00
C PRO A 114 -3.92 -14.77 5.36
N GLU A 115 -4.22 -15.52 6.42
CA GLU A 115 -5.61 -15.68 6.89
C GLU A 115 -6.22 -14.35 7.37
N LYS A 116 -5.39 -13.45 7.90
CA LYS A 116 -5.78 -12.13 8.40
C LYS A 116 -5.04 -11.04 7.65
N TYR A 117 -5.73 -9.94 7.36
CA TYR A 117 -5.19 -8.76 6.67
C TYR A 117 -4.61 -9.06 5.27
N SER A 118 -5.18 -10.05 4.57
CA SER A 118 -4.78 -10.38 3.20
C SER A 118 -4.97 -9.19 2.26
N PRO A 119 -4.01 -8.91 1.35
CA PRO A 119 -4.16 -7.86 0.34
C PRO A 119 -5.22 -8.18 -0.71
N LEU A 120 -5.49 -9.47 -0.94
CA LEU A 120 -6.41 -9.99 -1.94
C LEU A 120 -7.41 -10.97 -1.31
N GLN A 121 -8.59 -11.04 -1.90
CA GLN A 121 -9.56 -12.09 -1.66
C GLN A 121 -9.11 -13.42 -2.31
N LYS A 122 -9.73 -14.54 -1.91
CA LYS A 122 -9.39 -15.89 -2.44
C LYS A 122 -9.64 -16.05 -3.94
N ASP A 123 -10.45 -15.16 -4.54
CA ASP A 123 -10.74 -15.06 -5.96
C ASP A 123 -9.84 -14.06 -6.71
N GLY A 124 -8.88 -13.44 -6.01
CA GLY A 124 -7.90 -12.49 -6.54
C GLY A 124 -8.40 -11.04 -6.63
N ASN A 125 -9.60 -10.74 -6.13
CA ASN A 125 -10.08 -9.36 -6.07
C ASN A 125 -9.36 -8.59 -4.96
N GLY A 126 -9.02 -7.32 -5.23
CA GLY A 126 -8.49 -6.41 -4.21
C GLY A 126 -9.54 -6.03 -3.16
N LEU A 127 -9.08 -5.58 -2.00
CA LEU A 127 -9.95 -5.06 -0.93
C LEU A 127 -10.07 -3.53 -1.00
N GLN A 128 -11.31 -3.01 -0.95
CA GLN A 128 -11.56 -1.57 -1.08
C GLN A 128 -11.13 -0.75 0.15
N ASN A 129 -11.10 -1.33 1.35
CA ASN A 129 -10.78 -0.63 2.61
C ASN A 129 -9.35 -0.89 3.12
N LEU A 130 -8.54 -1.57 2.32
CA LEU A 130 -7.13 -1.83 2.63
C LEU A 130 -6.30 -0.71 2.03
N TYR A 131 -5.42 -0.12 2.83
CA TYR A 131 -4.40 0.81 2.35
C TYR A 131 -3.03 0.13 2.34
N LEU A 132 -2.50 -0.24 3.50
CA LEU A 132 -1.23 -0.93 3.63
C LEU A 132 -1.44 -2.28 4.30
N ALA A 133 -0.83 -3.35 3.79
CA ALA A 133 -0.82 -4.66 4.44
C ALA A 133 0.53 -5.34 4.34
N LYS A 134 0.94 -6.01 5.41
CA LYS A 134 2.16 -6.81 5.42
C LYS A 134 1.96 -8.08 4.58
N VAL A 135 2.94 -8.39 3.73
CA VAL A 135 2.93 -9.63 2.94
C VAL A 135 4.17 -10.47 3.22
N SER A 136 4.04 -11.79 3.04
CA SER A 136 5.16 -12.70 3.20
C SER A 136 6.15 -12.56 2.02
N PRO A 137 7.45 -12.82 2.23
CA PRO A 137 8.41 -12.88 1.13
C PRO A 137 8.00 -13.88 0.04
N ALA A 138 7.38 -15.00 0.41
CA ALA A 138 6.88 -16.01 -0.53
C ALA A 138 5.74 -15.48 -1.42
N LEU A 139 4.80 -14.72 -0.85
CA LEU A 139 3.74 -14.07 -1.63
C LEU A 139 4.34 -13.04 -2.59
N ALA A 140 5.28 -12.22 -2.11
CA ALA A 140 5.94 -11.21 -2.94
C ALA A 140 6.72 -11.86 -4.10
N ALA A 141 7.52 -12.89 -3.81
CA ALA A 141 8.29 -13.61 -4.83
C ALA A 141 7.38 -14.27 -5.89
N SER A 142 6.23 -14.80 -5.49
CA SER A 142 5.27 -15.45 -6.41
C SER A 142 4.65 -14.50 -7.45
N LEU A 143 4.83 -13.18 -7.30
CA LEU A 143 4.39 -12.19 -8.28
C LEU A 143 5.41 -11.96 -9.41
N PHE A 144 6.69 -12.27 -9.17
CA PHE A 144 7.80 -11.99 -10.09
C PHE A 144 8.46 -13.24 -10.67
N GLY A 145 7.96 -14.43 -10.32
CA GLY A 145 8.49 -15.74 -10.75
C GLY A 145 7.53 -16.59 -11.60
#